data_AF-A0A3L7SYP5-F1
#
_entry.id   AF-A0A3L7SYP5-F1
#
_cell.length_a   1.000
_cell.length_b   1.000
_cell.length_c   1.000
_cell.angle_alpha   90.00
_cell.angle_beta   90.00
_cell.angle_gamma   90.00
#
_symmetry.space_group_name_H-M   'P 1'
#
loop_
_entity.id
_entity.type
_entity.pdbx_description
1 polymer ?
#
loop_
_entity_poly.entity_id
_entity_poly.type
_entity_poly.pdbx_seq_one_letter_code
_entity_poly.pdbx_strand_id
1 'polypeptide(L)'
;MAAKHADFPKRPSRVVASRRSKTQEVDMRESKKDVGGQSRARELARAMRDVQTQAKDMRRRVRVQRKASMLGWLEASMLGHRMPSAAGLIADAQWKRDEINAYCWRCATTRAPFEDLERGCAECRDRSLGIHGVAFRATVRLGRYAPPLSQWVPAIKQRAWRDMGITLGRELGMQVVDALTEGKLARPDVVVAVPVHWARRMLRGIDHCQIIAEEVARLTGLPMASPLRARLALRQTGSSRDSRSGNQDRFLCRRQTLDRNQRHVLVVDDVRTTGSTLREVARALKQQGATDVTLAVCAAADPPRRNAMLRQ
;
A
#
# COMPACT_ATOMS: atom_id res chain seq x y z
N MET A 1 69.63 61.55 -39.67
CA MET A 1 70.53 61.21 -40.80
C MET A 1 71.02 59.78 -40.63
N ALA A 2 71.19 59.04 -41.73
CA ALA A 2 72.03 57.84 -41.92
C ALA A 2 72.05 56.69 -40.86
N ALA A 3 72.09 55.40 -41.22
CA ALA A 3 71.92 54.75 -42.52
C ALA A 3 71.53 53.27 -42.33
N LYS A 4 71.03 52.67 -43.43
CA LYS A 4 70.81 51.23 -43.61
C LYS A 4 72.15 50.47 -43.72
N HIS A 5 72.17 49.19 -43.37
CA HIS A 5 72.78 48.03 -44.11
C HIS A 5 72.36 46.76 -43.33
N ALA A 6 71.67 45.75 -43.87
CA ALA A 6 71.93 44.88 -45.04
C ALA A 6 73.20 44.03 -44.85
N ASP A 7 73.15 42.80 -44.34
CA ASP A 7 72.70 41.49 -44.93
C ASP A 7 73.94 40.58 -45.15
N PHE A 8 73.80 39.33 -45.61
CA PHE A 8 74.81 38.28 -45.91
C PHE A 8 75.18 37.26 -44.78
N PRO A 9 75.53 35.98 -45.09
CA PRO A 9 74.55 34.90 -44.86
C PRO A 9 75.11 33.50 -44.41
N LYS A 10 74.20 32.50 -44.44
CA LYS A 10 74.41 31.02 -44.56
C LYS A 10 74.80 30.17 -43.32
N ARG A 11 74.15 28.99 -43.30
CA ARG A 11 74.32 27.75 -42.47
C ARG A 11 75.76 27.18 -42.52
N PRO A 12 76.24 26.30 -41.60
CA PRO A 12 75.58 25.07 -41.04
C PRO A 12 75.76 24.92 -39.49
N SER A 13 75.65 23.77 -38.78
CA SER A 13 75.64 22.33 -39.13
C SER A 13 74.77 21.38 -38.24
N ARG A 14 75.33 20.66 -37.24
CA ARG A 14 74.73 19.47 -36.58
C ARG A 14 75.05 19.30 -35.07
N VAL A 15 74.02 18.90 -34.32
CA VAL A 15 73.97 17.82 -33.28
C VAL A 15 75.09 17.69 -32.23
N VAL A 16 74.72 17.82 -30.96
CA VAL A 16 75.24 16.98 -29.84
C VAL A 16 74.06 16.57 -28.93
N ALA A 17 74.09 15.35 -28.39
CA ALA A 17 73.05 14.80 -27.52
C ALA A 17 73.04 15.42 -26.10
N SER A 18 71.88 15.45 -25.44
CA SER A 18 71.77 15.84 -24.03
C SER A 18 71.18 14.73 -23.14
N ARG A 19 71.49 14.80 -21.84
CA ARG A 19 71.34 13.72 -20.86
C ARG A 19 69.92 13.62 -20.30
N ARG A 20 69.53 12.40 -19.88
CA ARG A 20 68.39 12.18 -18.97
C ARG A 20 68.56 12.97 -17.67
N SER A 21 67.54 13.72 -17.25
CA SER A 21 67.39 14.21 -15.87
C SER A 21 65.99 13.88 -15.33
N LYS A 22 65.99 13.29 -14.13
CA LYS A 22 64.93 12.55 -13.41
C LYS A 22 63.68 13.36 -12.97
N THR A 23 63.28 14.42 -13.66
CA THR A 23 62.28 15.38 -13.11
C THR A 23 60.85 15.23 -13.65
N GLN A 24 60.59 14.40 -14.66
CA GLN A 24 59.23 14.27 -15.27
C GLN A 24 58.35 13.14 -14.72
N GLU A 25 58.88 12.26 -13.86
CA GLU A 25 58.15 11.04 -13.45
C GLU A 25 57.19 11.23 -12.27
N VAL A 26 57.23 12.39 -11.60
CA VAL A 26 56.31 12.78 -10.52
C VAL A 26 55.05 13.45 -11.08
N ASP A 27 55.20 14.32 -12.08
CA ASP A 27 54.13 15.18 -12.64
C ASP A 27 53.07 14.39 -13.45
N MET A 28 53.48 13.34 -14.18
CA MET A 28 52.55 12.48 -14.92
C MET A 28 51.64 11.59 -14.03
N ARG A 29 51.90 11.50 -12.73
CA ARG A 29 51.05 10.73 -11.79
C ARG A 29 49.92 11.53 -11.19
N GLU A 30 50.01 12.86 -11.15
CA GLU A 30 48.89 13.72 -10.71
C GLU A 30 47.90 13.95 -11.86
N SER A 31 48.38 14.26 -13.06
CA SER A 31 47.53 14.50 -14.23
C SER A 31 46.64 13.31 -14.62
N LYS A 32 47.07 12.06 -14.38
CA LYS A 32 46.25 10.85 -14.64
C LYS A 32 45.15 10.58 -13.60
N LYS A 33 45.23 11.11 -12.38
CA LYS A 33 44.18 10.93 -11.36
C LYS A 33 42.95 11.80 -11.65
N ASP A 34 43.17 13.03 -12.10
CA ASP A 34 42.08 13.98 -12.36
C ASP A 34 41.19 13.60 -13.54
N VAL A 35 41.75 13.04 -14.62
CA VAL A 35 40.98 12.60 -15.79
C VAL A 35 39.94 11.52 -15.42
N GLY A 36 40.31 10.59 -14.53
CA GLY A 36 39.39 9.56 -14.02
C GLY A 36 38.30 10.13 -13.11
N GLY A 37 38.64 11.10 -12.26
CA GLY A 37 37.69 11.80 -11.40
C GLY A 37 36.68 12.63 -12.19
N GLN A 38 37.15 13.43 -13.15
CA GLN A 38 36.30 14.23 -14.04
C GLN A 38 35.41 13.36 -14.93
N SER A 39 35.90 12.22 -15.41
CA SER A 39 35.09 11.25 -16.16
C SER A 39 33.92 10.72 -15.32
N ARG A 40 34.21 10.21 -14.11
CA ARG A 40 33.18 9.72 -13.17
C ARG A 40 32.20 10.82 -12.74
N ALA A 41 32.66 12.05 -12.54
CA ALA A 41 31.79 13.18 -12.20
C ALA A 41 30.82 13.51 -13.35
N ARG A 42 31.29 13.48 -14.61
CA ARG A 42 30.45 13.67 -15.81
C ARG A 42 29.44 12.53 -15.99
N GLU A 43 29.86 11.30 -15.72
CA GLU A 43 29.01 10.10 -15.77
C GLU A 43 27.90 10.14 -14.71
N LEU A 44 28.25 10.46 -13.46
CA LEU A 44 27.29 10.67 -12.36
C LEU A 44 26.30 11.80 -12.69
N ALA A 45 26.78 12.93 -13.20
CA ALA A 45 25.93 14.04 -13.63
C ALA A 45 25.03 13.66 -14.82
N ARG A 46 25.43 12.73 -15.69
CA ARG A 46 24.57 12.17 -16.75
C ARG A 46 23.47 11.31 -16.14
N ALA A 47 23.83 10.34 -15.31
CA ALA A 47 22.88 9.46 -14.61
C ALA A 47 21.86 10.25 -13.76
N MET A 48 22.27 11.31 -13.07
CA MET A 48 21.36 12.18 -12.32
C MET A 48 20.37 12.93 -13.23
N ARG A 49 20.80 13.40 -14.41
CA ARG A 49 19.90 14.02 -15.41
C ARG A 49 18.95 13.00 -16.02
N ASP A 50 19.40 11.77 -16.25
CA ASP A 50 18.56 10.69 -16.77
C ASP A 50 17.47 10.31 -15.74
N VAL A 51 17.82 10.17 -14.45
CA VAL A 51 16.87 9.96 -13.35
C VAL A 51 15.87 11.12 -13.22
N GLN A 52 16.32 12.37 -13.33
CA GLN A 52 15.42 13.54 -13.33
C GLN A 52 14.48 13.55 -14.54
N THR A 53 14.95 13.10 -15.71
CA THR A 53 14.17 13.04 -16.95
C THR A 53 13.13 11.92 -16.88
N GLN A 54 13.53 10.72 -16.42
CA GLN A 54 12.60 9.62 -16.12
C GLN A 54 11.54 10.04 -15.08
N ALA A 55 11.91 10.81 -14.05
CA ALA A 55 10.97 11.34 -13.07
C ALA A 55 10.00 12.37 -13.66
N LYS A 56 10.46 13.23 -14.59
CA LYS A 56 9.59 14.17 -15.34
C LYS A 56 8.64 13.40 -16.27
N ASP A 57 9.12 12.39 -16.99
CA ASP A 57 8.29 11.56 -17.87
C ASP A 57 7.30 10.70 -17.09
N MET A 58 7.67 10.17 -15.93
CA MET A 58 6.73 9.49 -15.02
C MET A 58 5.63 10.45 -14.57
N ARG A 59 5.96 11.68 -14.17
CA ARG A 59 4.96 12.71 -13.82
C ARG A 59 4.08 13.08 -15.03
N ARG A 60 4.66 13.17 -16.24
CA ARG A 60 3.94 13.44 -17.49
C ARG A 60 2.97 12.30 -17.83
N ARG A 61 3.42 11.03 -17.77
CA ARG A 61 2.59 9.83 -17.96
C ARG A 61 1.46 9.76 -16.93
N VAL A 62 1.73 10.01 -15.64
CA VAL A 62 0.70 10.09 -14.59
C VAL A 62 -0.30 11.24 -14.85
N ARG A 63 0.14 12.40 -15.35
CA ARG A 63 -0.74 13.53 -15.71
C ARG A 63 -1.58 13.22 -16.95
N VAL A 64 -1.01 12.56 -17.95
CA VAL A 64 -1.72 12.08 -19.16
C VAL A 64 -2.73 11.00 -18.80
N GLN A 65 -2.35 10.02 -17.98
CA GLN A 65 -3.25 8.96 -17.51
C GLN A 65 -4.38 9.53 -16.64
N ARG A 66 -4.10 10.51 -15.77
CA ARG A 66 -5.16 11.29 -15.09
C ARG A 66 -6.09 11.99 -16.06
N LYS A 67 -5.55 12.68 -17.08
CA LYS A 67 -6.37 13.35 -18.11
C LYS A 67 -7.19 12.34 -18.92
N ALA A 68 -6.64 11.18 -19.27
CA ALA A 68 -7.35 10.12 -19.98
C ALA A 68 -8.46 9.50 -19.12
N SER A 69 -8.22 9.25 -17.83
CA SER A 69 -9.28 8.82 -16.90
C SER A 69 -10.33 9.90 -16.65
N MET A 70 -9.96 11.18 -16.74
CA MET A 70 -10.88 12.33 -16.61
C MET A 70 -11.69 12.58 -17.89
N LEU A 71 -11.11 12.31 -19.06
CA LEU A 71 -11.79 12.36 -20.36
C LEU A 71 -12.71 11.15 -20.54
N GLY A 72 -12.25 9.93 -20.22
CA GLY A 72 -13.13 8.76 -20.16
C GLY A 72 -14.22 8.87 -19.08
N TRP A 73 -14.00 9.69 -18.04
CA TRP A 73 -15.06 10.08 -17.10
C TRP A 73 -16.03 11.10 -17.70
N LEU A 74 -15.57 12.10 -18.44
CA LEU A 74 -16.44 13.03 -19.19
C LEU A 74 -17.27 12.27 -20.24
N GLU A 75 -16.66 11.37 -21.02
CA GLU A 75 -17.34 10.51 -21.97
C GLU A 75 -18.36 9.61 -21.27
N ALA A 76 -17.99 8.87 -20.23
CA ALA A 76 -18.93 8.02 -19.49
C ALA A 76 -20.06 8.79 -18.77
N SER A 77 -19.80 10.04 -18.35
CA SER A 77 -20.79 10.88 -17.65
C SER A 77 -21.69 11.68 -18.60
N MET A 78 -21.18 12.10 -19.75
CA MET A 78 -21.96 12.76 -20.81
C MET A 78 -22.75 11.75 -21.65
N LEU A 79 -22.24 10.53 -21.85
CA LEU A 79 -22.92 9.44 -22.56
C LEU A 79 -23.73 8.51 -21.62
N GLY A 80 -24.10 8.99 -20.43
CA GLY A 80 -25.28 8.50 -19.70
C GLY A 80 -25.13 7.25 -18.83
N HIS A 81 -23.96 6.63 -18.72
CA HIS A 81 -23.77 5.50 -17.79
C HIS A 81 -23.61 5.97 -16.34
N ARG A 82 -24.75 6.23 -15.68
CA ARG A 82 -24.82 6.19 -14.21
C ARG A 82 -24.30 4.83 -13.75
N MET A 83 -23.53 4.80 -12.65
CA MET A 83 -23.20 3.52 -12.01
C MET A 83 -24.51 2.80 -11.67
N PRO A 84 -24.65 1.49 -11.98
CA PRO A 84 -25.83 0.72 -11.62
C PRO A 84 -26.04 0.76 -10.11
N SER A 85 -27.29 0.60 -9.67
CA SER A 85 -27.59 0.50 -8.25
C SER A 85 -26.92 -0.74 -7.65
N ALA A 86 -26.44 -0.60 -6.42
CA ALA A 86 -25.82 -1.69 -5.70
C ALA A 86 -26.81 -2.83 -5.45
N ALA A 87 -28.08 -2.48 -5.15
CA ALA A 87 -29.17 -3.44 -5.01
C ALA A 87 -29.42 -4.25 -6.31
N GLY A 88 -29.41 -3.58 -7.48
CA GLY A 88 -29.58 -4.25 -8.76
C GLY A 88 -28.47 -5.27 -9.02
N LEU A 89 -27.20 -4.87 -8.88
CA LEU A 89 -26.08 -5.79 -9.09
C LEU A 89 -25.98 -6.92 -8.06
N ILE A 90 -26.42 -6.71 -6.82
CA ILE A 90 -26.49 -7.80 -5.82
C ILE A 90 -27.55 -8.82 -6.23
N ALA A 91 -28.71 -8.36 -6.72
CA ALA A 91 -29.75 -9.23 -7.25
C ALA A 91 -29.30 -9.97 -8.53
N ASP A 92 -28.72 -9.25 -9.51
CA ASP A 92 -28.24 -9.82 -10.77
C ASP A 92 -27.14 -10.86 -10.56
N ALA A 93 -26.21 -10.61 -9.62
CA ALA A 93 -25.17 -11.56 -9.26
C ALA A 93 -25.66 -12.69 -8.33
N GLN A 94 -26.94 -12.66 -7.94
CA GLN A 94 -27.56 -13.54 -6.93
C GLN A 94 -26.72 -13.68 -5.65
N TRP A 95 -26.00 -12.61 -5.30
CA TRP A 95 -24.97 -12.66 -4.29
C TRP A 95 -25.56 -12.65 -2.88
N LYS A 96 -25.00 -13.47 -2.01
CA LYS A 96 -25.34 -13.56 -0.58
C LYS A 96 -24.06 -13.53 0.24
N ARG A 97 -24.19 -13.11 1.50
CA ARG A 97 -23.12 -13.22 2.51
C ARG A 97 -22.80 -14.70 2.73
N ASP A 98 -21.52 -15.05 2.90
CA ASP A 98 -21.12 -16.34 3.46
C ASP A 98 -21.75 -16.48 4.87
N GLU A 99 -22.29 -17.65 5.20
CA GLU A 99 -22.75 -17.95 6.56
C GLU A 99 -21.59 -17.79 7.57
N ILE A 100 -21.88 -17.40 8.82
CA ILE A 100 -20.83 -17.17 9.83
C ILE A 100 -19.99 -18.42 10.08
N ASN A 101 -20.59 -19.60 9.89
CA ASN A 101 -19.98 -20.90 10.08
C ASN A 101 -19.28 -21.43 8.80
N ALA A 102 -19.34 -20.75 7.65
CA ALA A 102 -18.65 -21.13 6.41
C ALA A 102 -17.14 -20.79 6.40
N TYR A 103 -16.70 -19.93 7.32
CA TYR A 103 -15.31 -19.51 7.45
C TYR A 103 -14.80 -19.60 8.90
N CYS A 104 -13.48 -19.58 9.08
CA CYS A 104 -12.89 -19.59 10.41
C CYS A 104 -13.15 -18.26 11.12
N TRP A 105 -13.91 -18.27 12.21
CA TRP A 105 -14.21 -17.09 13.05
C TRP A 105 -12.96 -16.28 13.46
N ARG A 106 -11.79 -16.92 13.58
CA ARG A 106 -10.54 -16.30 14.02
C ARG A 106 -9.80 -15.55 12.91
N CYS A 107 -9.70 -16.12 11.71
CA CYS A 107 -8.85 -15.61 10.62
C CYS A 107 -9.58 -15.38 9.27
N ALA A 108 -10.86 -15.73 9.22
CA ALA A 108 -11.75 -15.67 8.05
C ALA A 108 -11.30 -16.43 6.79
N THR A 109 -10.39 -17.41 6.94
CA THR A 109 -10.12 -18.41 5.89
C THR A 109 -11.36 -19.29 5.71
N THR A 110 -11.72 -19.58 4.47
CA THR A 110 -12.84 -20.47 4.12
C THR A 110 -12.58 -21.89 4.64
N ARG A 111 -13.56 -22.50 5.31
CA ARG A 111 -13.42 -23.83 5.92
C ARG A 111 -13.53 -24.95 4.89
N ALA A 112 -13.01 -26.13 5.26
CA ALA A 112 -13.59 -27.38 4.79
C ALA A 112 -14.79 -27.78 5.67
N PRO A 113 -15.78 -28.54 5.16
CA PRO A 113 -16.82 -29.13 5.99
C PRO A 113 -16.22 -29.90 7.19
N PHE A 114 -16.88 -29.82 8.34
CA PHE A 114 -16.51 -30.52 9.58
C PHE A 114 -15.15 -30.15 10.22
N GLU A 115 -14.43 -29.13 9.74
CA GLU A 115 -13.17 -28.70 10.37
C GLU A 115 -13.40 -28.14 11.79
N ASP A 116 -12.72 -28.70 12.80
CA ASP A 116 -12.73 -28.19 14.19
C ASP A 116 -12.11 -26.78 14.28
N LEU A 117 -12.90 -25.85 14.81
CA LEU A 117 -12.54 -24.44 14.96
C LEU A 117 -12.41 -23.95 16.41
N GLU A 118 -12.50 -24.79 17.45
CA GLU A 118 -12.45 -24.31 18.85
C GLU A 118 -11.22 -23.43 19.11
N ARG A 119 -10.08 -23.79 18.52
CA ARG A 119 -8.81 -23.05 18.60
C ARG A 119 -8.47 -22.29 17.30
N GLY A 120 -9.37 -22.32 16.31
CA GLY A 120 -9.18 -21.87 14.93
C GLY A 120 -8.87 -23.02 13.95
N CYS A 121 -8.86 -22.69 12.66
CA CYS A 121 -8.60 -23.61 11.54
C CYS A 121 -7.11 -23.98 11.43
N ALA A 122 -6.78 -24.97 10.59
CA ALA A 122 -5.40 -25.39 10.30
C ALA A 122 -4.45 -24.24 9.87
N GLU A 123 -4.97 -23.16 9.30
CA GLU A 123 -4.16 -21.99 8.93
C GLU A 123 -3.87 -21.00 10.06
N CYS A 124 -4.52 -21.10 11.22
CA CYS A 124 -4.31 -20.17 12.34
C CYS A 124 -4.20 -20.80 13.73
N ARG A 125 -4.60 -22.06 13.95
CA ARG A 125 -4.72 -22.65 15.29
C ARG A 125 -3.41 -22.63 16.08
N ASP A 126 -2.33 -23.09 15.46
CA ASP A 126 -0.98 -23.14 16.06
C ASP A 126 -0.20 -21.82 15.93
N ARG A 127 -0.82 -20.78 15.36
CA ARG A 127 -0.23 -19.44 15.33
C ARG A 127 -0.67 -18.70 16.59
N SER A 128 0.21 -18.65 17.60
CA SER A 128 0.04 -17.82 18.81
C SER A 128 -0.26 -16.34 18.49
N LEU A 129 0.19 -15.86 17.32
CA LEU A 129 0.14 -14.47 16.90
C LEU A 129 -0.65 -14.23 15.59
N GLY A 130 -1.83 -14.85 15.46
CA GLY A 130 -2.83 -14.53 14.45
C GLY A 130 -2.28 -14.43 13.01
N ILE A 131 -2.56 -13.32 12.33
CA ILE A 131 -1.90 -13.01 11.05
C ILE A 131 -0.54 -12.36 11.36
N HIS A 132 0.55 -13.03 10.99
CA HIS A 132 1.94 -12.51 10.98
C HIS A 132 2.36 -11.65 12.21
N GLY A 133 2.10 -12.08 13.44
CA GLY A 133 2.64 -11.43 14.63
C GLY A 133 1.66 -10.58 15.44
N VAL A 134 0.40 -10.45 15.03
CA VAL A 134 -0.63 -9.73 15.79
C VAL A 134 -1.86 -10.60 16.01
N ALA A 135 -2.19 -10.82 17.28
CA ALA A 135 -3.43 -11.47 17.69
C ALA A 135 -4.62 -10.51 17.53
N PHE A 136 -5.40 -10.74 16.47
CA PHE A 136 -6.81 -10.37 16.40
C PHE A 136 -7.62 -11.39 17.20
N ARG A 137 -8.71 -10.94 17.83
CA ARG A 137 -9.64 -11.80 18.56
C ARG A 137 -10.46 -12.65 17.58
N ALA A 138 -11.15 -11.98 16.66
CA ALA A 138 -11.98 -12.60 15.62
C ALA A 138 -11.91 -11.80 14.30
N THR A 139 -12.40 -12.39 13.21
CA THR A 139 -12.57 -11.74 11.90
C THR A 139 -13.93 -12.12 11.31
N VAL A 140 -14.79 -11.13 11.08
CA VAL A 140 -16.06 -11.24 10.35
C VAL A 140 -15.84 -10.85 8.88
N ARG A 141 -16.44 -11.58 7.94
CA ARG A 141 -16.39 -11.24 6.51
C ARG A 141 -17.71 -11.50 5.79
N LEU A 142 -17.97 -10.76 4.71
CA LEU A 142 -19.11 -11.04 3.82
C LEU A 142 -18.84 -12.17 2.84
N GLY A 143 -17.60 -12.31 2.38
CA GLY A 143 -17.29 -13.27 1.34
C GLY A 143 -15.81 -13.43 1.05
N ARG A 144 -15.49 -14.40 0.22
CA ARG A 144 -14.13 -14.61 -0.30
C ARG A 144 -13.73 -13.43 -1.19
N TYR A 145 -12.44 -13.12 -1.28
CA TYR A 145 -11.93 -12.14 -2.25
C TYR A 145 -11.86 -12.75 -3.66
N ALA A 146 -13.05 -13.03 -4.18
CA ALA A 146 -13.37 -13.60 -5.49
C ALA A 146 -14.57 -12.81 -6.07
N PRO A 147 -14.95 -13.00 -7.34
CA PRO A 147 -16.14 -12.37 -7.89
C PRO A 147 -17.40 -12.74 -7.07
N PRO A 148 -18.35 -11.82 -6.88
CA PRO A 148 -18.35 -10.44 -7.39
C PRO A 148 -17.60 -9.43 -6.50
N LEU A 149 -17.30 -9.76 -5.24
CA LEU A 149 -16.66 -8.84 -4.28
C LEU A 149 -15.28 -8.34 -4.74
N SER A 150 -14.50 -9.17 -5.43
CA SER A 150 -13.21 -8.78 -6.02
C SER A 150 -13.32 -7.77 -7.16
N GLN A 151 -14.54 -7.50 -7.66
CA GLN A 151 -14.82 -6.46 -8.65
C GLN A 151 -15.45 -5.22 -7.97
N TRP A 152 -16.47 -5.42 -7.13
CA TRP A 152 -17.19 -4.33 -6.46
C TRP A 152 -16.31 -3.55 -5.48
N VAL A 153 -15.51 -4.22 -4.66
CA VAL A 153 -14.69 -3.52 -3.64
C VAL A 153 -13.60 -2.63 -4.30
N PRO A 154 -12.89 -3.07 -5.36
CA PRO A 154 -12.11 -2.17 -6.20
C PRO A 154 -12.90 -1.02 -6.85
N ALA A 155 -14.13 -1.25 -7.30
CA ALA A 155 -14.95 -0.21 -7.92
C ALA A 155 -15.33 0.90 -6.93
N ILE A 156 -15.63 0.60 -5.66
CA ILE A 156 -15.89 1.63 -4.62
C ILE A 156 -14.74 2.64 -4.55
N LYS A 157 -13.49 2.15 -4.44
CA LYS A 157 -12.29 3.00 -4.28
C LYS A 157 -11.78 3.64 -5.57
N GLN A 158 -12.19 3.16 -6.74
CA GLN A 158 -11.78 3.70 -8.05
C GLN A 158 -12.82 4.66 -8.65
N ARG A 159 -14.12 4.41 -8.42
CA ARG A 159 -15.24 5.16 -9.03
C ARG A 159 -16.06 5.98 -8.04
N ALA A 160 -15.61 6.11 -6.78
CA ALA A 160 -16.31 6.82 -5.71
C ALA A 160 -17.76 6.33 -5.48
N TRP A 161 -18.00 5.03 -5.69
CA TRP A 161 -19.34 4.41 -5.69
C TRP A 161 -19.90 4.27 -4.27
N ARG A 162 -20.43 5.38 -3.76
CA ARG A 162 -20.98 5.51 -2.41
C ARG A 162 -22.10 4.49 -2.13
N ASP A 163 -23.00 4.31 -3.09
CA ASP A 163 -24.14 3.38 -2.99
C ASP A 163 -23.66 1.95 -2.64
N MET A 164 -22.73 1.39 -3.42
CA MET A 164 -22.14 0.07 -3.13
C MET A 164 -21.35 0.04 -1.81
N GLY A 165 -20.72 1.15 -1.42
CA GLY A 165 -20.06 1.27 -0.10
C GLY A 165 -21.05 1.24 1.07
N ILE A 166 -22.19 1.91 0.94
CA ILE A 166 -23.29 1.91 1.90
C ILE A 166 -23.91 0.51 1.97
N THR A 167 -24.21 -0.10 0.83
CA THR A 167 -24.85 -1.42 0.77
C THR A 167 -23.95 -2.50 1.37
N LEU A 168 -22.67 -2.60 0.98
CA LEU A 168 -21.75 -3.55 1.62
C LEU A 168 -21.47 -3.21 3.09
N GLY A 169 -21.54 -1.94 3.49
CA GLY A 169 -21.51 -1.52 4.90
C GLY A 169 -22.71 -2.06 5.71
N ARG A 170 -23.91 -2.04 5.13
CA ARG A 170 -25.12 -2.61 5.73
C ARG A 170 -25.03 -4.13 5.84
N GLU A 171 -24.62 -4.79 4.77
CA GLU A 171 -24.37 -6.23 4.79
C GLU A 171 -23.36 -6.60 5.86
N LEU A 172 -22.28 -5.81 6.03
CA LEU A 172 -21.23 -6.09 7.02
C LEU A 172 -21.71 -5.81 8.45
N GLY A 173 -22.54 -4.79 8.65
CA GLY A 173 -23.18 -4.53 9.93
C GLY A 173 -24.11 -5.66 10.34
N MET A 174 -24.93 -6.18 9.41
CA MET A 174 -25.77 -7.36 9.64
C MET A 174 -24.91 -8.59 9.99
N GLN A 175 -23.87 -8.89 9.20
CA GLN A 175 -22.96 -10.01 9.48
C GLN A 175 -22.29 -9.92 10.87
N VAL A 176 -22.00 -8.72 11.36
CA VAL A 176 -21.47 -8.52 12.72
C VAL A 176 -22.56 -8.74 13.77
N VAL A 177 -23.80 -8.28 13.55
CA VAL A 177 -24.94 -8.58 14.43
C VAL A 177 -25.21 -10.09 14.48
N ASP A 178 -25.20 -10.78 13.34
CA ASP A 178 -25.33 -12.24 13.25
C ASP A 178 -24.23 -12.93 14.08
N ALA A 179 -22.97 -12.50 13.94
CA ALA A 179 -21.83 -13.02 14.71
C ALA A 179 -21.95 -12.81 16.23
N LEU A 180 -22.54 -11.69 16.66
CA LEU A 180 -22.79 -11.37 18.07
C LEU A 180 -23.91 -12.25 18.63
N THR A 181 -25.01 -12.39 17.90
CA THR A 181 -26.19 -13.17 18.29
C THR A 181 -25.88 -14.67 18.37
N GLU A 182 -25.08 -15.21 17.43
CA GLU A 182 -24.60 -16.59 17.47
C GLU A 182 -23.46 -16.83 18.48
N GLY A 183 -23.05 -15.83 19.27
CA GLY A 183 -21.97 -15.94 20.26
C GLY A 183 -20.58 -16.18 19.66
N LYS A 184 -20.41 -16.06 18.34
CA LYS A 184 -19.11 -16.22 17.64
C LYS A 184 -18.18 -15.03 17.87
N LEU A 185 -18.75 -13.90 18.28
CA LEU A 185 -18.05 -12.65 18.56
C LEU A 185 -18.45 -12.11 19.93
N ALA A 186 -17.48 -11.74 20.76
CA ALA A 186 -17.73 -10.93 21.95
C ALA A 186 -18.04 -9.48 21.53
N ARG A 187 -18.96 -8.80 22.21
CA ARG A 187 -19.33 -7.41 21.88
C ARG A 187 -18.10 -6.48 21.91
N PRO A 188 -17.82 -5.72 20.83
CA PRO A 188 -16.84 -4.63 20.83
C PRO A 188 -17.40 -3.38 21.51
N ASP A 189 -16.50 -2.51 21.98
CA ASP A 189 -16.86 -1.26 22.65
C ASP A 189 -16.99 -0.09 21.66
N VAL A 190 -16.29 -0.16 20.52
CA VAL A 190 -16.17 0.95 19.56
C VAL A 190 -15.82 0.46 18.15
N VAL A 191 -16.34 1.14 17.13
CA VAL A 191 -16.01 0.93 15.71
C VAL A 191 -14.92 1.91 15.26
N VAL A 192 -13.91 1.42 14.55
CA VAL A 192 -12.82 2.21 13.97
C VAL A 192 -12.61 1.82 12.50
N ALA A 193 -12.77 2.78 11.59
CA ALA A 193 -12.40 2.59 10.19
C ALA A 193 -10.87 2.55 10.03
N VAL A 194 -10.35 1.68 9.16
CA VAL A 194 -8.96 1.75 8.70
C VAL A 194 -8.76 3.07 7.93
N PRO A 195 -7.87 3.98 8.37
CA PRO A 195 -7.85 5.33 7.85
C PRO A 195 -7.20 5.40 6.47
N VAL A 196 -7.80 6.15 5.56
CA VAL A 196 -7.20 6.48 4.27
C VAL A 196 -6.45 7.81 4.35
N HIS A 197 -5.20 7.86 3.86
CA HIS A 197 -4.42 9.10 3.83
C HIS A 197 -5.20 10.23 3.11
N TRP A 198 -5.20 11.44 3.68
CA TRP A 198 -6.03 12.55 3.21
C TRP A 198 -5.90 12.84 1.70
N ALA A 199 -4.68 12.84 1.15
CA ALA A 199 -4.46 13.05 -0.28
C ALA A 199 -5.05 11.93 -1.16
N ARG A 200 -5.17 10.70 -0.64
CA ARG A 200 -5.89 9.60 -1.33
C ARG A 200 -7.40 9.77 -1.22
N ARG A 201 -7.94 10.27 -0.10
CA ARG A 201 -9.36 10.63 0.05
C ARG A 201 -9.76 11.72 -0.94
N MET A 202 -8.99 12.81 -0.99
CA MET A 202 -9.21 13.94 -1.91
C MET A 202 -9.14 13.49 -3.38
N LEU A 203 -8.14 12.69 -3.75
CA LEU A 203 -8.02 12.17 -5.12
C LEU A 203 -9.16 11.22 -5.52
N ARG A 204 -9.70 10.43 -4.58
CA ARG A 204 -10.76 9.45 -4.86
C ARG A 204 -12.17 9.99 -4.68
N GLY A 205 -12.34 11.19 -4.10
CA GLY A 205 -13.65 11.76 -3.76
C GLY A 205 -14.45 10.97 -2.71
N ILE A 206 -13.85 9.98 -2.06
CA ILE A 206 -14.51 9.04 -1.13
C ILE A 206 -13.54 8.57 -0.04
N ASP A 207 -14.07 8.32 1.17
CA ASP A 207 -13.40 7.50 2.18
C ASP A 207 -14.21 6.21 2.39
N HIS A 208 -13.91 5.20 1.58
CA HIS A 208 -14.66 3.94 1.52
C HIS A 208 -14.76 3.20 2.86
N CYS A 209 -13.64 3.01 3.58
CA CYS A 209 -13.63 2.33 4.87
C CYS A 209 -14.45 3.10 5.93
N GLN A 210 -14.47 4.44 5.86
CA GLN A 210 -15.31 5.28 6.73
C GLN A 210 -16.81 5.03 6.46
N ILE A 211 -17.25 5.06 5.20
CA ILE A 211 -18.66 4.83 4.83
C ILE A 211 -19.14 3.44 5.24
N ILE A 212 -18.32 2.41 5.01
CA ILE A 212 -18.61 1.03 5.41
C ILE A 212 -18.71 0.96 6.94
N ALA A 213 -17.80 1.61 7.68
CA ALA A 213 -17.80 1.61 9.14
C ALA A 213 -18.97 2.40 9.77
N GLU A 214 -19.45 3.46 9.11
CA GLU A 214 -20.62 4.23 9.56
C GLU A 214 -21.89 3.37 9.54
N GLU A 215 -22.11 2.58 8.49
CA GLU A 215 -23.24 1.64 8.42
C GLU A 215 -23.08 0.45 9.39
N VAL A 216 -21.86 -0.06 9.61
CA VAL A 216 -21.57 -1.07 10.65
C VAL A 216 -21.88 -0.53 12.05
N ALA A 217 -21.43 0.68 12.38
CA ALA A 217 -21.71 1.33 13.66
C ALA A 217 -23.21 1.56 13.87
N ARG A 218 -23.90 2.05 12.83
CA ARG A 218 -25.35 2.28 12.85
C ARG A 218 -26.15 0.99 13.12
N LEU A 219 -25.77 -0.13 12.51
CA LEU A 219 -26.47 -1.41 12.68
C LEU A 219 -26.13 -2.14 13.98
N THR A 220 -24.89 -2.02 14.46
CA THR A 220 -24.45 -2.65 15.72
C THR A 220 -24.79 -1.81 16.97
N GLY A 221 -25.22 -0.56 16.79
CA GLY A 221 -25.47 0.38 17.88
C GLY A 221 -24.20 0.76 18.65
N LEU A 222 -23.02 0.62 18.03
CA LEU A 222 -21.73 0.89 18.66
C LEU A 222 -21.27 2.31 18.34
N PRO A 223 -20.62 3.02 19.29
CA PRO A 223 -20.02 4.32 19.02
C PRO A 223 -18.88 4.17 18.01
N MET A 224 -18.62 5.23 17.25
CA MET A 224 -17.52 5.27 16.28
C MET A 224 -16.41 6.21 16.75
N ALA A 225 -15.16 5.78 16.62
CA ALA A 225 -13.98 6.60 16.88
C ALA A 225 -13.06 6.66 15.64
N SER A 226 -12.30 7.75 15.53
CA SER A 226 -11.27 7.94 14.48
C SER A 226 -9.87 8.12 15.09
N PRO A 227 -9.36 7.15 15.88
CA PRO A 227 -8.12 7.32 16.62
C PRO A 227 -6.85 7.25 15.75
N LEU A 228 -6.96 6.89 14.48
CA LEU A 228 -5.81 6.68 13.61
C LEU A 228 -5.69 7.76 12.52
N ARG A 229 -4.45 8.00 12.08
CA ARG A 229 -4.10 8.76 10.87
C ARG A 229 -3.14 7.91 10.04
N ALA A 230 -3.49 7.65 8.79
CA ALA A 230 -2.54 7.09 7.84
C ALA A 230 -1.52 8.15 7.40
N ARG A 231 -0.24 7.79 7.34
CA ARG A 231 0.84 8.54 6.68
C ARG A 231 0.90 8.22 5.19
N LEU A 232 1.52 9.09 4.41
CA LEU A 232 1.79 8.83 3.00
C LEU A 232 2.99 7.89 2.90
N ALA A 233 2.74 6.60 2.67
CA ALA A 233 3.78 5.69 2.22
C ALA A 233 4.27 6.12 0.83
N LEU A 234 5.43 6.80 0.78
CA LEU A 234 6.18 7.00 -0.45
C LEU A 234 6.63 5.63 -0.94
N ARG A 235 6.17 5.19 -2.12
CA ARG A 235 6.70 3.98 -2.74
C ARG A 235 8.16 4.25 -3.13
N GLN A 236 9.09 3.73 -2.35
CA GLN A 236 10.47 3.56 -2.80
C GLN A 236 10.47 2.54 -3.95
N THR A 237 10.44 3.03 -5.18
CA THR A 237 10.71 2.23 -6.37
C THR A 237 12.20 1.91 -6.41
N GLY A 238 12.53 0.66 -6.09
CA GLY A 238 13.93 0.19 -6.00
C GLY A 238 14.34 -0.11 -4.56
N SER A 239 13.99 -1.30 -4.08
CA SER A 239 14.64 -1.92 -2.93
C SER A 239 14.57 -3.44 -3.05
N SER A 240 15.69 -4.09 -2.74
CA SER A 240 15.89 -5.54 -2.78
C SER A 240 15.03 -6.28 -1.74
N ARG A 241 15.09 -7.62 -1.76
CA ARG A 241 14.24 -8.51 -0.96
C ARG A 241 14.34 -8.33 0.57
N ASP A 242 15.32 -7.57 1.07
CA ASP A 242 15.60 -7.39 2.52
C ASP A 242 14.87 -6.23 3.20
N SER A 243 14.22 -5.31 2.47
CA SER A 243 13.51 -4.17 3.10
C SER A 243 12.16 -4.50 3.76
N ARG A 244 11.92 -5.78 4.10
CA ARG A 244 10.65 -6.25 4.71
C ARG A 244 10.45 -5.84 6.18
N SER A 245 11.47 -5.30 6.85
CA SER A 245 11.44 -4.89 8.27
C SER A 245 11.18 -3.40 8.52
N GLY A 246 11.37 -2.53 7.51
CA GLY A 246 11.44 -1.07 7.67
C GLY A 246 10.12 -0.29 7.63
N ASN A 247 8.95 -0.95 7.57
CA ASN A 247 7.68 -0.31 7.25
C ASN A 247 6.79 0.01 8.48
N GLN A 248 7.36 0.08 9.69
CA GLN A 248 6.59 -0.02 10.95
C GLN A 248 5.67 1.18 11.29
N ASP A 249 5.67 2.23 10.46
CA ASP A 249 5.22 3.58 10.85
C ASP A 249 4.12 4.18 9.94
N ARG A 250 3.36 3.35 9.19
CA ARG A 250 2.31 3.83 8.26
C ARG A 250 1.07 4.42 8.94
N PHE A 251 0.79 4.03 10.18
CA PHE A 251 -0.37 4.48 10.95
C PHE A 251 0.11 5.10 12.25
N LEU A 252 -0.36 6.33 12.52
CA LEU A 252 -0.15 7.02 13.79
C LEU A 252 -1.46 7.09 14.55
N CYS A 253 -1.37 6.97 15.87
CA CYS A 253 -2.48 7.31 16.75
C CYS A 253 -2.56 8.81 16.95
N ARG A 254 -3.79 9.33 16.93
CA ARG A 254 -4.12 10.63 17.52
C ARG A 254 -4.08 10.44 19.03
N ARG A 255 -3.49 11.40 19.74
CA ARG A 255 -3.41 11.37 21.21
C ARG A 255 -4.83 11.48 21.80
N GLN A 256 -5.15 10.63 22.78
CA GLN A 256 -6.41 10.69 23.58
C GLN A 256 -7.71 10.56 22.76
N THR A 257 -7.76 9.61 21.82
CA THR A 257 -8.95 9.37 20.96
C THR A 257 -9.67 8.04 21.17
N LEU A 258 -9.17 7.19 22.08
CA LEU A 258 -9.93 6.08 22.65
C LEU A 258 -10.18 6.39 24.13
N ASP A 259 -11.37 6.06 24.61
CA ASP A 259 -11.68 6.03 26.04
C ASP A 259 -10.89 4.90 26.72
N ARG A 260 -10.57 5.04 28.01
CA ARG A 260 -9.99 3.97 28.85
C ARG A 260 -10.89 2.72 28.93
N ASN A 261 -12.19 2.91 28.69
CA ASN A 261 -13.20 1.85 28.65
C ASN A 261 -13.30 1.18 27.26
N GLN A 262 -12.75 1.76 26.20
CA GLN A 262 -12.79 1.21 24.84
C GLN A 262 -11.62 0.23 24.61
N ARG A 263 -11.72 -0.95 25.22
CA ARG A 263 -10.63 -1.96 25.22
C ARG A 263 -10.76 -2.97 24.09
N HIS A 264 -11.98 -3.26 23.63
CA HIS A 264 -12.26 -4.12 22.48
C HIS A 264 -12.69 -3.28 21.27
N VAL A 265 -11.82 -3.19 20.27
CA VAL A 265 -12.07 -2.36 19.07
C VAL A 265 -12.49 -3.21 17.87
N LEU A 266 -13.59 -2.83 17.21
CA LEU A 266 -14.00 -3.36 15.91
C LEU A 266 -13.37 -2.54 14.79
N VAL A 267 -12.39 -3.12 14.10
CA VAL A 267 -11.71 -2.48 12.96
C VAL A 267 -12.38 -2.87 11.66
N VAL A 268 -12.82 -1.86 10.90
CA VAL A 268 -13.52 -2.04 9.62
C VAL A 268 -12.60 -1.68 8.44
N ASP A 269 -12.47 -2.58 7.47
CA ASP A 269 -11.67 -2.38 6.25
C ASP A 269 -12.34 -2.99 5.01
N ASP A 270 -11.84 -2.66 3.81
CA ASP A 270 -12.44 -3.12 2.57
C ASP A 270 -12.08 -4.57 2.22
N VAL A 271 -10.80 -4.94 2.28
CA VAL A 271 -10.31 -6.29 1.97
C VAL A 271 -9.16 -6.74 2.88
N ARG A 272 -9.32 -7.87 3.56
CA ARG A 272 -8.20 -8.61 4.15
C ARG A 272 -7.49 -9.43 3.07
N THR A 273 -6.28 -9.03 2.68
CA THR A 273 -5.39 -9.84 1.83
C THR A 273 -4.33 -10.55 2.69
N THR A 274 -3.10 -10.03 2.75
CA THR A 274 -2.04 -10.52 3.66
C THR A 274 -2.22 -10.04 5.09
N GLY A 275 -3.15 -9.12 5.34
CA GLY A 275 -3.39 -8.49 6.65
C GLY A 275 -2.24 -7.60 7.15
N SER A 276 -1.27 -7.21 6.31
CA SER A 276 -0.20 -6.28 6.69
C SER A 276 -0.73 -4.94 7.22
N THR A 277 -1.65 -4.32 6.49
CA THR A 277 -2.35 -3.09 6.91
C THR A 277 -3.01 -3.25 8.28
N LEU A 278 -3.79 -4.33 8.45
CA LEU A 278 -4.57 -4.60 9.65
C LEU A 278 -3.68 -4.85 10.87
N ARG A 279 -2.49 -5.45 10.69
CA ARG A 279 -1.49 -5.59 11.76
C ARG A 279 -0.97 -4.26 12.26
N GLU A 280 -0.59 -3.36 11.34
CA GLU A 280 -0.07 -2.04 11.68
C GLU A 280 -1.15 -1.22 12.41
N VAL A 281 -2.40 -1.29 11.94
CA VAL A 281 -3.59 -0.72 12.58
C VAL A 281 -3.81 -1.29 13.99
N ALA A 282 -3.83 -2.61 14.17
CA ALA A 282 -4.03 -3.23 15.48
C ALA A 282 -2.87 -2.94 16.44
N ARG A 283 -1.61 -2.94 15.98
CA ARG A 283 -0.46 -2.54 16.82
C ARG A 283 -0.60 -1.11 17.32
N ALA A 284 -1.00 -0.18 16.44
CA ALA A 284 -1.24 1.21 16.80
C ALA A 284 -2.39 1.35 17.83
N LEU A 285 -3.51 0.63 17.64
CA LEU A 285 -4.63 0.63 18.59
C LEU A 285 -4.25 0.05 19.96
N LYS A 286 -3.46 -1.04 20.01
CA LYS A 286 -2.96 -1.60 21.28
C LYS A 286 -2.02 -0.65 22.01
N GLN A 287 -1.25 0.17 21.29
CA GLN A 287 -0.46 1.27 21.85
C GLN A 287 -1.31 2.44 22.40
N GLN A 288 -2.64 2.44 22.22
CA GLN A 288 -3.57 3.38 22.85
C GLN A 288 -4.41 2.74 23.97
N GLY A 289 -4.11 1.49 24.36
CA GLY A 289 -4.79 0.81 25.48
C GLY A 289 -5.85 -0.21 25.06
N ALA A 290 -6.09 -0.44 23.76
CA ALA A 290 -6.92 -1.55 23.32
C ALA A 290 -6.28 -2.89 23.70
N THR A 291 -7.04 -3.79 24.33
CA THR A 291 -6.60 -5.16 24.64
C THR A 291 -6.89 -6.11 23.48
N ASP A 292 -8.09 -5.97 22.92
CA ASP A 292 -8.69 -6.84 21.93
C ASP A 292 -9.00 -6.06 20.65
N VAL A 293 -8.80 -6.71 19.51
CA VAL A 293 -9.13 -6.15 18.19
C VAL A 293 -9.86 -7.22 17.39
N THR A 294 -11.09 -6.95 17.01
CA THR A 294 -11.84 -7.74 16.03
C THR A 294 -11.80 -7.05 14.68
N LEU A 295 -11.75 -7.83 13.61
CA LEU A 295 -11.80 -7.34 12.24
C LEU A 295 -13.20 -7.55 11.64
N ALA A 296 -13.69 -6.58 10.87
CA ALA A 296 -14.83 -6.73 9.98
C ALA A 296 -14.42 -6.26 8.58
N VAL A 297 -14.53 -7.13 7.57
CA VAL A 297 -14.10 -6.82 6.21
C VAL A 297 -15.13 -7.24 5.16
N CYS A 298 -15.26 -6.48 4.07
CA CYS A 298 -16.15 -6.90 2.99
C CYS A 298 -15.66 -8.20 2.35
N ALA A 299 -14.35 -8.36 2.15
CA ALA A 299 -13.80 -9.60 1.59
C ALA A 299 -12.50 -10.06 2.27
N ALA A 300 -12.27 -11.38 2.31
CA ALA A 300 -10.98 -11.96 2.70
C ALA A 300 -10.41 -12.89 1.62
N ALA A 301 -9.12 -12.74 1.32
CA ALA A 301 -8.38 -13.70 0.52
C ALA A 301 -7.99 -14.91 1.38
N ASP A 302 -8.26 -16.12 0.90
CA ASP A 302 -7.69 -17.34 1.47
C ASP A 302 -6.17 -17.38 1.20
N PRO A 303 -5.37 -18.06 2.04
CA PRO A 303 -3.98 -18.37 1.70
C PRO A 303 -3.91 -19.28 0.46
N PRO A 304 -2.81 -19.21 -0.33
CA PRO A 304 -2.60 -20.14 -1.44
C PRO A 304 -2.57 -21.59 -0.92
N ARG A 305 -3.26 -22.50 -1.62
CA ARG A 305 -3.31 -23.93 -1.25
C ARG A 305 -1.90 -24.52 -1.21
N ARG A 306 -1.54 -25.17 -0.09
CA ARG A 306 -0.20 -25.76 0.12
C ARG A 306 0.18 -26.85 -0.90
N ASN A 307 -0.81 -27.44 -1.59
CA ASN A 307 -0.62 -28.56 -2.53
C ASN A 307 0.03 -28.19 -3.88
N ALA A 308 0.49 -26.95 -4.07
CA ALA A 308 1.21 -26.53 -5.27
C ALA A 308 2.74 -26.74 -5.20
N MET A 309 3.28 -27.23 -4.06
CA MET A 309 4.73 -27.42 -3.84
C MET A 309 5.18 -28.88 -3.66
N LEU A 310 4.27 -29.86 -3.84
CA LEU A 310 4.58 -31.30 -3.75
C LEU A 310 4.41 -32.02 -5.10
N ARG A 311 4.70 -31.31 -6.20
CA ARG A 311 4.77 -31.85 -7.57
C ARG A 311 5.96 -31.26 -8.33
N GLN A 312 7.17 -31.61 -7.87
CA GLN A 312 8.42 -31.65 -8.63
C GLN A 312 9.18 -32.90 -8.18
#